data_AF-A0AAV8ZJ02-F1
#
_entry.id   AF-A0AAV8ZJ02-F1
#
_cell.length_a   1.000
_cell.length_b   1.000
_cell.length_c   1.000
_cell.angle_alpha   90.00
_cell.angle_beta   90.00
_cell.angle_gamma   90.00
#
_symmetry.space_group_name_H-M   'P 1'
#
loop_
_entity.id
_entity.type
_entity.pdbx_description
1 polymer ?
#
loop_
_entity_poly.entity_id
_entity_poly.type
_entity_poly.pdbx_seq_one_letter_code
_entity_poly.pdbx_strand_id
1 'polypeptide(L)'
;MIFFCLALEYPGGVPYLQLKPVLDKATPAQLLNMEHHNPYLIEKTDELWLLHCQKEFRNKKREDFESWREMYMRCLDEREAKLREITANIKQSQDKSKPIPTTKLAYIDSVVKPPRTIAKIQAKNGIVFDKKPAHNSASRIAALALSEGAKKVVTLKYKKAPPHGENFIIFKGME
;
A
#
# COMPACT_ATOMS: atom_id res chain seq x y z
N MET A 1 -43.45 -13.37 -15.77
CA MET A 1 -42.42 -14.34 -15.36
C MET A 1 -42.43 -14.44 -13.83
N ILE A 2 -43.48 -15.07 -13.29
CA ILE A 2 -43.73 -15.21 -11.84
C ILE A 2 -44.03 -16.71 -11.56
N PHE A 3 -43.19 -17.60 -12.08
CA PHE A 3 -43.42 -19.05 -12.04
C PHE A 3 -42.31 -19.80 -11.30
N PHE A 4 -41.91 -19.35 -10.12
CA PHE A 4 -41.09 -20.18 -9.23
C PHE A 4 -41.31 -19.82 -7.76
N CYS A 5 -42.58 -19.77 -7.35
CA CYS A 5 -42.97 -19.71 -5.95
C CYS A 5 -43.75 -20.98 -5.64
N LEU A 6 -43.33 -21.71 -4.60
CA LEU A 6 -43.92 -22.92 -4.02
C LEU A 6 -43.83 -24.23 -4.82
N ALA A 7 -42.69 -24.91 -4.68
CA ALA A 7 -42.66 -26.36 -4.52
C ALA A 7 -41.44 -26.78 -3.66
N LEU A 8 -41.71 -27.14 -2.40
CA LEU A 8 -40.92 -28.04 -1.54
C LEU A 8 -39.52 -27.54 -1.10
N GLU A 9 -39.38 -27.14 0.17
CA GLU A 9 -38.26 -27.42 1.12
C GLU A 9 -36.82 -27.69 0.60
N TYR A 10 -36.44 -27.07 -0.51
CA TYR A 10 -35.15 -27.16 -1.17
C TYR A 10 -35.05 -25.98 -2.15
N PRO A 11 -34.65 -24.77 -1.70
CA PRO A 11 -34.59 -23.65 -2.61
C PRO A 11 -33.42 -23.89 -3.58
N GLY A 12 -33.73 -24.17 -4.85
CA GLY A 12 -32.80 -23.84 -5.94
C GLY A 12 -32.00 -24.98 -6.61
N GLY A 13 -32.41 -26.25 -6.50
CA GLY A 13 -32.34 -27.20 -7.63
C GLY A 13 -30.99 -27.52 -8.31
N VAL A 14 -29.85 -27.36 -7.65
CA VAL A 14 -28.56 -27.84 -8.18
C VAL A 14 -27.79 -28.61 -7.09
N PRO A 15 -27.72 -29.95 -7.18
CA PRO A 15 -26.84 -30.77 -6.36
C PRO A 15 -25.43 -30.20 -6.21
N TYR A 16 -24.87 -30.28 -4.99
CA TYR A 16 -23.51 -29.80 -4.67
C TYR A 16 -22.45 -30.30 -5.66
N LEU A 17 -22.56 -31.55 -6.14
CA LEU A 17 -21.61 -32.13 -7.09
C LEU A 17 -21.52 -31.36 -8.41
N GLN A 18 -22.63 -30.79 -8.87
CA GLN A 18 -22.68 -29.99 -10.11
C GLN A 18 -22.20 -28.56 -9.86
N LEU A 19 -22.43 -28.04 -8.66
CA LEU A 19 -22.00 -26.70 -8.26
C LEU A 19 -20.52 -26.67 -7.87
N LYS A 20 -19.96 -27.80 -7.41
CA LYS A 20 -18.56 -27.94 -6.98
C LYS A 20 -17.54 -27.36 -7.97
N PRO A 21 -17.55 -27.66 -9.28
CA PRO A 21 -16.58 -27.07 -10.22
C PRO A 21 -16.71 -25.55 -10.37
N VAL A 22 -17.89 -24.97 -10.09
CA VAL A 22 -18.10 -23.52 -10.08
C VAL A 22 -17.57 -22.93 -8.79
N LEU A 23 -17.85 -23.56 -7.64
CA LEU A 23 -17.37 -23.13 -6.33
C LEU A 23 -15.85 -23.22 -6.21
N ASP A 24 -15.23 -24.27 -6.74
CA ASP A 24 -13.77 -24.45 -6.75
C ASP A 24 -13.04 -23.31 -7.49
N LYS A 25 -13.71 -22.69 -8.48
CA LYS A 25 -13.17 -21.57 -9.28
C LYS A 25 -13.62 -20.20 -8.76
N ALA A 26 -14.55 -20.17 -7.82
CA ALA A 26 -15.13 -18.92 -7.35
C ALA A 26 -14.09 -18.08 -6.59
N THR A 27 -14.23 -16.77 -6.67
CA THR A 27 -13.49 -15.85 -5.80
C THR A 27 -14.12 -15.87 -4.40
N PRO A 28 -13.36 -15.67 -3.30
CA PRO A 28 -13.93 -15.66 -1.95
C PRO A 28 -15.12 -14.71 -1.75
N ALA A 29 -15.11 -13.54 -2.40
CA ALA A 29 -16.22 -12.60 -2.37
C ALA A 29 -17.48 -13.12 -3.09
N GLN A 30 -17.30 -13.86 -4.18
CA GLN A 30 -18.41 -14.50 -4.89
C GLN A 30 -18.99 -15.65 -4.06
N LEU A 31 -18.11 -16.47 -3.45
CA LEU A 31 -18.50 -17.57 -2.58
C LEU A 31 -19.34 -17.07 -1.41
N LEU A 32 -18.92 -15.97 -0.75
CA LEU A 32 -19.67 -15.35 0.33
C LEU A 32 -21.06 -14.87 -0.11
N ASN A 33 -21.16 -14.24 -1.29
CA ASN A 33 -22.43 -13.79 -1.82
C ASN A 33 -23.36 -14.98 -2.14
N MET A 34 -22.81 -16.08 -2.66
CA MET A 34 -23.58 -17.30 -2.92
C MET A 34 -24.07 -17.94 -1.62
N GLU A 35 -23.24 -18.01 -0.59
CA GLU A 35 -23.61 -18.50 0.75
C GLU A 35 -24.74 -17.67 1.39
N HIS A 36 -24.74 -16.35 1.19
CA HIS A 36 -25.79 -15.47 1.71
C HIS A 36 -27.19 -15.84 1.16
N HIS A 37 -27.26 -16.23 -0.11
CA HIS A 37 -28.51 -16.65 -0.74
C HIS A 37 -28.82 -18.14 -0.49
N ASN A 38 -27.80 -18.97 -0.22
CA ASN A 38 -27.88 -20.42 -0.09
C ASN A 38 -27.19 -20.90 1.19
N PRO A 39 -27.83 -20.83 2.37
CA PRO A 39 -27.21 -21.21 3.64
C PRO A 39 -26.73 -22.66 3.70
N TYR A 40 -27.34 -23.58 2.94
CA TYR A 40 -26.98 -25.01 2.91
C TYR A 40 -25.56 -25.28 2.38
N LEU A 41 -24.94 -24.31 1.69
CA LEU A 41 -23.59 -24.46 1.16
C LEU A 41 -22.51 -24.29 2.24
N ILE A 42 -22.81 -23.54 3.30
CA ILE A 42 -21.83 -23.13 4.34
C ILE A 42 -21.11 -24.36 4.94
N GLU A 43 -21.84 -25.44 5.20
CA GLU A 43 -21.26 -26.67 5.78
C GLU A 43 -20.35 -27.43 4.80
N LYS A 44 -20.57 -27.26 3.48
CA LYS A 44 -19.84 -28.00 2.44
C LYS A 44 -18.68 -27.19 1.84
N THR A 45 -18.66 -25.88 2.04
CA THR A 45 -17.65 -24.97 1.48
C THR A 45 -16.42 -24.77 2.37
N ASP A 46 -16.37 -25.36 3.57
CA ASP A 46 -15.25 -25.19 4.51
C ASP A 46 -13.88 -25.60 3.90
N GLU A 47 -13.86 -26.67 3.10
CA GLU A 47 -12.66 -27.09 2.34
C GLU A 47 -12.19 -26.03 1.32
N LEU A 48 -13.11 -25.27 0.74
CA LEU A 48 -12.78 -24.21 -0.23
C LEU A 48 -12.18 -23.00 0.50
N TRP A 49 -12.70 -22.68 1.67
CA TRP A 49 -12.14 -21.63 2.53
C TRP A 49 -10.71 -21.97 2.97
N LEU A 50 -10.40 -23.24 3.23
CA LEU A 50 -9.03 -23.68 3.48
C LEU A 50 -8.10 -23.35 2.29
N LEU A 51 -8.50 -23.66 1.06
CA LEU A 51 -7.70 -23.37 -0.13
C LEU A 51 -7.45 -21.87 -0.30
N HIS A 52 -8.47 -21.04 -0.04
CA HIS A 52 -8.34 -19.59 -0.08
C HIS A 52 -7.41 -19.06 1.02
N CYS A 53 -7.50 -19.59 2.24
CA CYS A 53 -6.60 -19.27 3.35
C CYS A 53 -5.15 -19.62 3.03
N GLN A 54 -4.90 -20.80 2.45
CA GLN A 54 -3.55 -21.21 2.05
C GLN A 54 -2.95 -20.30 0.96
N LYS A 55 -3.80 -19.82 0.03
CA LYS A 55 -3.38 -18.93 -1.05
C LYS A 55 -3.06 -17.51 -0.59
N GLU A 56 -3.94 -16.91 0.22
CA GLU A 56 -3.82 -15.50 0.63
C GLU A 56 -2.99 -15.30 1.91
N PHE A 57 -3.06 -16.25 2.85
CA PHE A 57 -2.58 -16.07 4.22
C PHE A 57 -1.56 -17.13 4.65
N ARG A 58 -0.52 -17.33 3.84
CA ARG A 58 0.55 -18.31 4.12
C ARG A 58 1.25 -18.14 5.47
N ASN A 59 1.23 -16.93 6.03
CA ASN A 59 1.91 -16.58 7.28
C ASN A 59 1.00 -16.57 8.52
N LYS A 60 -0.32 -16.75 8.35
CA LYS A 60 -1.27 -16.74 9.47
C LYS A 60 -1.74 -18.15 9.80
N LYS A 61 -1.98 -18.40 11.08
CA LYS A 61 -2.50 -19.67 11.59
C LYS A 61 -3.95 -19.48 12.06
N ARG A 62 -4.72 -20.57 11.97
CA ARG A 62 -6.07 -20.68 12.52
C ARG A 62 -6.00 -20.68 14.05
N GLU A 63 -6.94 -20.00 14.70
CA GLU A 63 -7.10 -20.06 16.16
C GLU A 63 -7.94 -21.27 16.58
N ASP A 64 -7.89 -21.62 17.87
CA ASP A 64 -8.60 -22.80 18.39
C ASP A 64 -10.12 -22.60 18.28
N PHE A 65 -10.82 -23.62 17.79
CA PHE A 65 -12.29 -23.67 17.57
C PHE A 65 -12.89 -22.79 16.47
N GLU A 66 -12.11 -22.05 15.68
CA GLU A 66 -12.63 -21.31 14.51
C GLU A 66 -12.84 -22.24 13.29
N SER A 67 -13.76 -21.97 12.37
CA SER A 67 -13.82 -22.59 11.02
C SER A 67 -12.83 -21.94 10.04
N TRP A 68 -12.55 -22.55 8.88
CA TRP A 68 -11.69 -21.91 7.87
C TRP A 68 -12.33 -20.64 7.31
N ARG A 69 -13.67 -20.65 7.21
CA ARG A 69 -14.48 -19.49 6.85
C ARG A 69 -14.28 -18.33 7.82
N GLU A 70 -14.40 -18.57 9.12
CA GLU A 70 -14.23 -17.54 10.16
C GLU A 70 -12.81 -16.98 10.19
N MET A 71 -11.80 -17.85 10.07
CA MET A 71 -10.40 -17.43 9.95
C MET A 71 -10.23 -16.47 8.76
N TYR A 72 -10.83 -16.78 7.61
CA TYR A 72 -10.73 -15.94 6.42
C TYR A 72 -11.38 -14.56 6.66
N MET A 73 -12.56 -14.51 7.28
CA MET A 73 -13.26 -13.25 7.59
C MET A 73 -12.45 -12.37 8.52
N ARG A 74 -11.95 -12.92 9.63
CA ARG A 74 -11.07 -12.20 10.56
C ARG A 74 -9.86 -11.62 9.85
N CYS A 75 -9.23 -12.41 8.97
CA CYS A 75 -8.06 -11.96 8.22
C CYS A 75 -8.38 -10.86 7.20
N LEU A 76 -9.56 -10.91 6.58
CA LEU A 76 -10.04 -9.83 5.71
C LEU A 76 -10.31 -8.54 6.49
N ASP A 77 -11.00 -8.64 7.63
CA ASP A 77 -11.31 -7.47 8.46
C ASP A 77 -10.05 -6.79 8.97
N GLU A 78 -9.05 -7.55 9.41
CA GLU A 78 -7.74 -7.00 9.78
C GLU A 78 -7.03 -6.30 8.60
N ARG A 79 -7.10 -6.89 7.40
CA ARG A 79 -6.51 -6.29 6.19
C ARG A 79 -7.20 -4.97 5.87
N GLU A 80 -8.53 -4.94 5.96
CA GLU A 80 -9.31 -3.75 5.69
C GLU A 80 -9.10 -2.67 6.76
N ALA A 81 -9.05 -3.05 8.04
CA ALA A 81 -8.74 -2.14 9.15
C ALA A 81 -7.38 -1.46 8.95
N LYS A 82 -6.32 -2.23 8.64
CA LYS A 82 -5.00 -1.68 8.32
C LYS A 82 -5.03 -0.74 7.13
N LEU A 83 -5.76 -1.10 6.07
CA LEU A 83 -5.90 -0.25 4.89
C LEU A 83 -6.61 1.06 5.23
N ARG A 84 -7.67 1.01 6.04
CA ARG A 84 -8.42 2.19 6.51
C ARG A 84 -7.52 3.09 7.37
N GLU A 85 -6.74 2.52 8.30
CA GLU A 85 -5.79 3.27 9.13
C GLU A 85 -4.71 3.96 8.30
N ILE A 86 -4.07 3.25 7.37
CA ILE A 86 -3.04 3.82 6.49
C ILE A 86 -3.64 4.94 5.64
N THR A 87 -4.82 4.71 5.06
CA THR A 87 -5.52 5.70 4.24
C THR A 87 -5.88 6.93 5.07
N ALA A 88 -6.34 6.75 6.31
CA ALA A 88 -6.66 7.84 7.23
C ALA A 88 -5.40 8.64 7.60
N ASN A 89 -4.29 7.97 7.91
CA ASN A 89 -3.02 8.63 8.22
C ASN A 89 -2.49 9.43 7.01
N ILE A 90 -2.54 8.85 5.81
CA ILE A 90 -2.18 9.56 4.58
C ILE A 90 -3.06 10.81 4.42
N LYS A 91 -4.38 10.69 4.50
CA LYS A 91 -5.30 11.84 4.39
C LYS A 91 -4.98 12.91 5.43
N GLN A 92 -4.84 12.53 6.70
CA GLN A 92 -4.45 13.46 7.77
C GLN A 92 -3.11 14.14 7.49
N SER A 93 -2.12 13.43 6.94
CA SER A 93 -0.83 14.01 6.57
C SER A 93 -0.93 14.99 5.40
N GLN A 94 -1.77 14.70 4.42
CA GLN A 94 -2.06 15.59 3.29
C GLN A 94 -2.76 16.85 3.77
N ASP A 95 -3.78 16.73 4.63
CA ASP A 95 -4.54 17.87 5.18
C ASP A 95 -3.67 18.77 6.07
N LYS A 96 -2.74 18.18 6.84
CA LYS A 96 -1.75 18.93 7.64
C LYS A 96 -0.67 19.58 6.78
N SER A 97 -0.37 19.02 5.61
CA SER A 97 0.59 19.61 4.69
C SER A 97 -0.05 20.83 4.03
N LYS A 98 0.61 21.99 4.15
CA LYS A 98 0.21 23.16 3.35
C LYS A 98 0.31 22.75 1.88
N PRO A 99 -0.64 23.12 1.01
CA PRO A 99 -0.51 22.88 -0.42
C PRO A 99 0.73 23.62 -0.93
N ILE A 100 1.86 22.92 -0.99
CA ILE A 100 3.07 23.46 -1.59
C ILE A 100 2.79 23.41 -3.09
N PRO A 101 2.77 24.56 -3.80
CA PRO A 101 2.62 24.53 -5.24
C PRO A 101 3.78 23.72 -5.80
N THR A 102 3.48 22.54 -6.32
CA THR A 102 4.45 21.71 -7.03
C THR A 102 4.62 22.36 -8.40
N THR A 103 5.45 23.39 -8.49
CA THR A 103 5.87 23.98 -9.76
C THR A 103 6.64 22.90 -10.51
N LYS A 104 5.94 22.16 -11.38
CA LYS A 104 6.54 21.22 -12.31
C LYS A 104 7.30 22.05 -13.34
N LEU A 105 8.56 22.35 -13.05
CA LEU A 105 9.46 22.93 -14.03
C LEU A 105 9.62 21.89 -15.15
N ALA A 106 9.11 22.21 -16.34
CA ALA A 106 9.25 21.35 -17.53
C ALA A 106 10.72 21.20 -17.96
N TYR A 107 11.62 21.97 -17.35
CA TYR A 107 13.00 22.11 -17.77
C TYR A 107 13.94 22.30 -16.57
N ILE A 108 14.41 21.18 -16.02
CA ILE A 108 15.20 21.19 -14.78
C ILE A 108 16.71 21.08 -15.07
N ASP A 109 17.12 20.35 -16.13
CA ASP A 109 18.53 19.97 -16.34
C ASP A 109 19.03 20.02 -17.80
N SER A 110 18.19 20.27 -18.80
CA SER A 110 18.64 20.37 -20.19
C SER A 110 18.66 21.85 -20.62
N VAL A 111 19.32 22.20 -21.73
CA VAL A 111 19.14 23.47 -22.50
C VAL A 111 18.46 23.09 -23.80
N VAL A 112 17.32 23.70 -24.17
CA VAL A 112 16.48 23.12 -25.25
C VAL A 112 17.31 23.19 -26.50
N LYS A 113 17.68 22.02 -27.03
CA LYS A 113 18.46 21.95 -28.25
C LYS A 113 17.61 22.62 -29.35
N PRO A 114 18.11 23.69 -29.98
CA PRO A 114 17.35 24.36 -31.03
C PRO A 114 17.04 23.35 -32.14
N PRO A 115 15.85 23.43 -32.78
CA PRO A 115 15.49 22.56 -33.89
C PRO A 115 16.60 22.51 -34.95
N ARG A 116 16.86 21.33 -35.54
CA ARG A 116 18.04 21.05 -36.37
C ARG A 116 18.30 22.09 -37.47
N THR A 117 17.26 22.63 -38.08
CA THR A 117 17.37 23.68 -39.11
C THR A 117 17.91 24.99 -38.53
N ILE A 118 17.45 25.38 -37.35
CA ILE A 118 17.86 26.58 -36.63
C ILE A 118 19.29 26.41 -36.09
N ALA A 119 19.65 25.22 -35.62
CA ALA A 119 21.01 24.91 -35.19
C ALA A 119 22.05 25.07 -36.32
N LYS A 120 21.69 24.67 -37.55
CA LYS A 120 22.56 24.87 -38.73
C LYS A 120 22.74 26.35 -39.07
N ILE A 121 21.67 27.14 -38.98
CA ILE A 121 21.70 28.57 -39.25
C ILE A 121 22.52 29.31 -38.19
N GLN A 122 22.36 28.97 -36.92
CA GLN A 122 23.14 29.54 -35.81
C GLN A 122 24.64 29.25 -35.96
N ALA A 123 25.00 28.02 -36.36
CA ALA A 123 26.39 27.65 -36.63
C ALA A 123 26.99 28.42 -37.82
N LYS A 124 26.20 28.64 -38.88
CA LYS A 124 26.61 29.43 -40.06
C LYS A 124 26.76 30.92 -39.73
N ASN A 125 25.93 31.43 -38.84
CA ASN A 125 25.91 32.85 -38.44
C ASN A 125 26.83 33.15 -37.24
N GLY A 126 27.63 32.18 -36.78
CA GLY A 126 28.59 32.37 -35.68
C GLY A 126 27.96 32.56 -34.30
N ILE A 127 26.67 32.24 -34.14
CA ILE A 127 25.96 32.35 -32.85
C ILE A 127 26.28 31.10 -32.04
N VAL A 128 27.42 31.11 -31.35
CA VAL A 128 27.86 30.01 -30.49
C VAL A 128 27.15 30.12 -29.14
N PHE A 129 26.20 29.23 -28.89
CA PHE A 129 25.74 29.01 -27.53
C PHE A 129 26.83 28.23 -26.80
N ASP A 130 27.50 28.89 -25.85
CA ASP A 130 28.41 28.22 -24.92
C ASP A 130 27.69 27.01 -24.34
N LYS A 131 28.28 25.83 -24.50
CA LYS A 131 27.82 24.61 -23.84
C LYS A 131 28.08 24.76 -22.34
N LYS A 132 27.33 25.62 -21.65
CA LYS A 132 27.31 25.60 -20.19
C LYS A 132 26.93 24.18 -19.80
N PRO A 133 27.72 23.53 -18.93
CA PRO A 133 27.51 22.14 -18.61
C PRO A 133 26.09 21.99 -18.08
N ALA A 134 25.35 21.03 -18.65
CA ALA A 134 24.07 20.61 -18.11
C ALA A 134 24.30 20.31 -16.62
N HIS A 135 23.64 21.06 -15.74
CA HIS A 135 23.68 20.76 -14.31
C HIS A 135 23.02 19.39 -14.15
N ASN A 136 23.80 18.34 -13.94
CA ASN A 136 23.25 17.03 -13.63
C ASN A 136 22.79 17.02 -12.17
N SER A 137 21.83 16.15 -11.83
CA SER A 137 21.32 16.02 -10.45
C SER A 137 22.45 15.81 -9.42
N ALA A 138 23.50 15.08 -9.79
CA ALA A 138 24.69 14.84 -8.97
C ALA A 138 25.47 16.13 -8.63
N SER A 139 25.69 17.03 -9.59
CA SER A 139 26.41 18.29 -9.40
C SER A 139 25.66 19.25 -8.47
N ARG A 140 24.32 19.24 -8.52
CA ARG A 140 23.50 20.02 -7.59
C ARG A 140 23.54 19.45 -6.19
N ILE A 141 23.49 18.12 -6.02
CA ILE A 141 23.63 17.46 -4.72
C ILE A 141 25.00 17.77 -4.11
N ALA A 142 26.07 17.72 -4.91
CA ALA A 142 27.41 18.09 -4.48
C ALA A 142 27.48 19.56 -4.04
N ALA A 143 26.94 20.48 -4.83
CA ALA A 143 26.89 21.91 -4.48
C ALA A 143 26.02 22.18 -3.23
N LEU A 144 24.94 21.44 -3.04
CA LEU A 144 24.09 21.54 -1.85
C LEU A 144 24.81 21.01 -0.60
N ALA A 145 25.59 19.95 -0.73
CA ALA A 145 26.40 19.41 0.35
C ALA A 145 27.52 20.38 0.79
N LEU A 146 28.01 21.21 -0.13
CA LEU A 146 28.95 22.31 0.14
C LEU A 146 28.28 23.53 0.80
N SER A 147 26.95 23.66 0.71
CA SER A 147 26.19 24.74 1.34
C SER A 147 25.85 24.41 2.81
N GLU A 148 26.04 25.37 3.70
CA GLU A 148 25.98 25.16 5.17
C GLU A 148 24.60 24.74 5.72
N GLY A 149 23.55 24.70 4.90
CA GLY A 149 22.19 24.30 5.30
C GLY A 149 22.01 22.81 5.62
N ALA A 150 22.89 21.93 5.12
CA ALA A 150 22.76 20.47 5.32
C ALA A 150 23.04 20.00 6.77
N LYS A 151 23.78 20.79 7.56
CA LYS A 151 24.17 20.42 8.93
C LYS A 151 23.02 20.46 9.95
N LYS A 152 21.94 21.21 9.69
CA LYS A 152 20.81 21.36 10.63
C LYS A 152 19.78 20.23 10.59
N VAL A 153 19.67 19.48 9.49
CA VAL A 153 18.60 18.46 9.33
C VAL A 153 18.97 17.13 9.99
N VAL A 154 20.27 16.80 10.05
CA VAL A 154 20.74 15.51 10.59
C VAL A 154 20.68 15.47 12.13
N THR A 155 20.84 16.60 12.82
CA THR A 155 20.90 16.65 14.29
C THR A 155 19.55 16.50 14.99
N LEU A 156 18.42 16.60 14.28
CA LEU A 156 17.07 16.52 14.86
C LEU A 156 16.44 15.11 14.83
N LYS A 157 17.08 14.10 14.21
CA LYS A 157 16.51 12.74 14.10
C LYS A 157 17.00 11.71 15.12
N TYR A 158 17.91 12.06 16.04
CA TYR A 158 18.36 11.16 17.11
C TYR A 158 18.36 11.85 18.48
N LYS A 159 17.18 12.08 19.07
CA LYS A 159 17.04 12.05 20.53
C LYS A 159 16.61 10.64 20.93
N LYS A 160 17.59 9.81 21.27
CA LYS A 160 17.41 8.44 21.77
C LYS A 160 16.83 8.53 23.19
N ALA A 161 15.70 7.87 23.43
CA ALA A 161 15.06 7.75 24.74
C ALA A 161 15.94 6.94 25.71
N PRO A 162 15.91 7.23 27.04
CA PRO A 162 16.81 6.60 28.00
C PRO A 162 16.40 5.14 28.29
N PRO A 163 17.36 4.21 28.37
CA PRO A 163 17.06 2.82 28.74
C PRO A 163 16.76 2.70 30.24
N HIS A 164 15.71 1.94 30.53
CA HIS A 164 15.21 1.60 31.84
C HIS A 164 16.09 0.55 32.52
N GLY A 165 16.51 0.82 33.76
CA GLY A 165 16.85 -0.17 34.77
C GLY A 165 18.27 -0.70 34.76
N GLU A 166 19.09 -0.20 35.70
CA GLU A 166 20.02 -1.03 36.46
C GLU A 166 20.25 -0.38 37.83
N ASN A 167 20.13 -1.20 38.86
CA ASN A 167 20.19 -0.84 40.27
C ASN A 167 21.61 -0.43 40.67
N PHE A 168 21.78 0.72 41.31
CA PHE A 168 22.84 0.90 42.30
C PHE A 168 22.29 1.60 43.55
N ILE A 169 22.72 1.05 44.67
CA ILE A 169 22.23 1.20 46.02
C ILE A 169 23.25 2.07 46.79
N ILE A 170 22.73 3.00 47.60
CA ILE A 170 23.32 3.66 48.81
C ILE A 170 24.39 4.76 48.63
N PHE A 171 24.11 5.95 49.20
CA PHE A 171 24.79 6.67 50.31
C PHE A 171 24.27 8.14 50.30
N LYS A 172 23.40 8.58 51.23
CA LYS A 172 23.66 9.13 52.59
C LYS A 172 24.17 10.58 52.60
N GLY A 173 23.50 11.44 53.38
CA GLY A 173 23.95 12.76 53.87
C GLY A 173 23.17 13.94 53.23
N MET A 174 22.27 14.63 53.94
CA MET A 174 22.53 15.71 54.92
C MET A 174 23.54 16.75 54.43
N GLU A 175 23.05 17.87 53.89
CA GLU A 175 23.03 19.18 54.56
C GLU A 175 21.98 20.09 53.89
#